data_AF-A0A661QL68-F1
#
_entry.id   AF-A0A661QL68-F1
#
_cell.length_a   1.000
_cell.length_b   1.000
_cell.length_c   1.000
_cell.angle_alpha   90.00
_cell.angle_beta   90.00
_cell.angle_gamma   90.00
#
_symmetry.space_group_name_H-M   'P 1'
#
loop_
_entity.id
_entity.type
_entity.pdbx_description
1 polymer ?
#
loop_
_entity_poly.entity_id
_entity_poly.type
_entity_poly.pdbx_seq_one_letter_code
_entity_poly.pdbx_strand_id
1 'polypeptide(L)' 'MLICLDKITGRGGYVKLVGQTLVVLVGWIERPAHRKAAQGLCQRINSLGIKIQGSLPMKLHFAVSRTPLTGVN' A
#
# COMPACT_ATOMS: atom_id res chain seq x y z
N MET A 1 -16.47 -7.03 -7.31
CA MET A 1 -16.50 -5.58 -7.53
C MET A 1 -15.31 -4.97 -6.79
N LEU A 2 -14.27 -4.57 -7.52
CA LEU A 2 -13.06 -3.94 -6.95
C LEU A 2 -13.26 -2.43 -6.99
N ILE A 3 -13.34 -1.78 -5.83
CA ILE A 3 -13.39 -0.32 -5.75
C ILE A 3 -11.93 0.16 -5.76
N CYS A 4 -11.47 0.64 -6.91
CA CYS A 4 -10.19 1.35 -7.02
C CYS A 4 -10.38 2.74 -6.41
N LEU A 5 -9.69 3.01 -5.30
CA LEU A 5 -9.64 4.35 -4.70
C LEU A 5 -8.58 5.16 -5.44
N ASP A 6 -8.92 5.61 -6.65
CA ASP A 6 -8.01 6.29 -7.56
C ASP A 6 -7.69 7.74 -7.11
N LYS A 7 -8.60 8.38 -6.35
CA LYS A 7 -8.58 9.83 -6.13
C LYS A 7 -7.83 10.35 -4.90
N ILE A 8 -7.22 9.50 -4.06
CA ILE A 8 -6.58 9.98 -2.81
C ILE A 8 -5.10 10.37 -3.02
N THR A 9 -4.42 9.86 -4.03
CA THR A 9 -2.97 10.05 -4.18
C THR A 9 -2.61 10.57 -5.58
N GLY A 10 -2.28 11.86 -5.70
CA GLY A 10 -1.84 12.50 -6.95
C GLY A 10 -0.50 12.01 -7.53
N ARG A 11 0.09 10.91 -7.00
CA ARG A 11 1.24 10.19 -7.55
C ARG A 11 1.21 8.71 -7.14
N GLY A 12 1.08 7.82 -8.11
CA GLY A 12 1.71 6.49 -8.24
C GLY A 12 1.68 5.47 -7.09
N GLY A 13 0.91 5.66 -6.03
CA GLY A 13 0.68 4.65 -5.00
C GLY A 13 -0.60 3.89 -5.31
N TYR A 14 -0.50 2.61 -5.67
CA TYR A 14 -1.69 1.78 -5.89
C TYR A 14 -2.33 1.46 -4.54
N VAL A 15 -3.54 1.96 -4.32
CA VAL A 15 -4.34 1.66 -3.14
C VAL A 15 -5.44 0.67 -3.52
N LYS A 16 -5.46 -0.49 -2.88
CA LYS A 16 -6.45 -1.56 -3.15
C LYS A 16 -7.22 -1.89 -1.89
N LEU A 17 -8.54 -1.94 -1.98
CA LEU A 17 -9.38 -2.47 -0.90
C LEU A 17 -9.51 -3.99 -1.05
N VAL A 18 -9.14 -4.74 -0.01
CA VAL A 18 -9.30 -6.20 0.07
C VAL A 18 -10.07 -6.53 1.35
N GLY A 19 -11.35 -6.88 1.20
CA GLY A 19 -12.26 -7.00 2.34
C GLY A 19 -12.34 -5.68 3.10
N GLN A 20 -12.04 -5.71 4.39
CA GLN A 20 -11.98 -4.53 5.27
C GLN A 20 -10.55 -3.96 5.41
N THR A 21 -9.65 -4.29 4.50
CA THR A 21 -8.24 -3.85 4.54
C THR A 21 -7.90 -2.97 3.36
N LEU A 22 -7.48 -1.75 3.64
CA LEU A 22 -6.88 -0.84 2.67
C LEU A 22 -5.41 -1.20 2.52
N VAL A 23 -5.03 -1.71 1.35
CA VAL A 23 -3.66 -2.08 1.01
C VAL A 23 -3.01 -0.92 0.25
N VAL A 24 -1.96 -0.35 0.81
CA VAL A 24 -1.13 0.68 0.18
C VAL A 24 0.12 0.02 -0.39
N LEU A 25 0.27 0.09 -1.70
CA LEU A 25 1.39 -0.51 -2.39
C LEU A 25 2.46 0.56 -2.68
N VAL A 26 3.60 0.40 -2.02
CA VAL A 26 4.80 1.18 -2.27
C VAL A 26 5.39 0.74 -3.61
N GLY A 27 5.76 1.72 -4.43
CA GLY A 27 6.32 1.48 -5.76
C GLY A 27 7.56 0.58 -5.77
N TRP A 28 7.89 0.08 -6.95
CA TRP A 28 9.11 -0.69 -7.13
C TRP A 28 10.35 0.09 -6.72
N ILE A 29 11.20 -0.54 -5.92
CA ILE A 29 12.49 0.03 -5.50
C ILE A 29 13.58 -0.83 -6.11
N GLU A 30 14.34 -0.26 -7.04
CA GLU A 30 15.39 -0.94 -7.78
C GLU A 30 16.55 -1.38 -6.86
N ARG A 31 17.03 -0.45 -6.02
CA ARG A 31 18.16 -0.72 -5.11
C ARG A 31 17.76 -1.71 -4.00
N PRO A 32 18.45 -2.87 -3.88
CA PRO A 32 18.09 -3.91 -2.89
C PRO A 32 18.12 -3.42 -1.43
N ALA A 33 19.10 -2.60 -1.07
CA ALA A 33 19.22 -2.05 0.29
C ALA A 33 18.01 -1.18 0.67
N HIS A 34 17.57 -0.31 -0.23
CA HIS A 34 16.39 0.52 -0.02
C HIS A 34 15.10 -0.30 -0.03
N ARG A 35 15.00 -1.33 -0.87
CA ARG A 35 13.87 -2.25 -0.87
C ARG A 35 13.75 -2.97 0.48
N LYS A 36 14.86 -3.49 1.02
CA LYS A 36 14.89 -4.16 2.33
C LYS A 36 14.49 -3.20 3.45
N ALA A 37 14.99 -1.96 3.42
CA ALA A 37 14.60 -0.93 4.38
C ALA A 37 13.09 -0.61 4.30
N ALA A 38 12.55 -0.43 3.09
CA ALA A 38 11.13 -0.18 2.87
C ALA A 38 10.25 -1.35 3.31
N GLN A 39 10.67 -2.60 3.06
CA GLN A 39 9.99 -3.79 3.56
C GLN A 39 9.97 -3.84 5.09
N GLY A 40 11.11 -3.56 5.73
CA GLY A 40 11.20 -3.48 7.20
C GLY A 40 10.30 -2.39 7.78
N LEU A 41 10.23 -1.23 7.12
CA LEU A 41 9.31 -0.15 7.50
C LEU A 41 7.84 -0.59 7.36
N CYS A 42 7.45 -1.20 6.23
CA CYS A 42 6.09 -1.71 6.02
C CYS A 42 5.72 -2.73 7.10
N GLN A 43 6.60 -3.66 7.43
CA GLN A 43 6.38 -4.64 8.49
C GLN A 43 6.15 -3.98 9.85
N ARG A 44 6.98 -2.98 10.21
CA ARG A 44 6.81 -2.23 11.46
C ARG A 44 5.46 -1.51 11.50
N ILE A 45 5.10 -0.78 10.44
CA ILE A 45 3.82 -0.06 10.37
C ILE A 45 2.64 -1.05 10.45
N ASN A 46 2.71 -2.18 9.75
CA ASN A 46 1.67 -3.20 9.78
C ASN A 46 1.50 -3.81 11.20
N SER A 47 2.59 -3.95 11.95
CA SER A 47 2.54 -4.47 13.32
C SER A 47 1.86 -3.53 14.31
N LEU A 48 1.81 -2.22 14.01
CA LEU A 48 1.05 -1.25 14.81
C LEU A 48 -0.46 -1.45 14.70
N GLY A 49 -0.94 -2.27 13.75
CA GLY A 49 -2.35 -2.60 13.63
C GLY A 49 -3.25 -1.39 13.34
N ILE A 50 -2.72 -0.40 12.61
CA ILE A 50 -3.40 0.87 12.34
C ILE A 50 -4.76 0.60 11.69
N LYS A 51 -5.80 1.20 12.29
CA LYS A 51 -7.15 1.21 11.75
C LYS A 51 -7.53 2.63 11.40
N ILE A 52 -8.06 2.82 10.20
CA ILE A 52 -8.67 4.08 9.78
C ILE A 52 -10.04 4.16 10.44
N GLN A 53 -10.25 5.22 11.21
CA GLN A 53 -11.55 5.56 11.78
C GLN A 53 -12.34 6.37 10.77
N GLY A 54 -13.63 6.05 10.61
CA GLY A 54 -14.52 6.68 9.64
C GLY A 54 -15.83 5.91 9.52
N SER A 55 -16.68 6.29 8.57
CA SER A 55 -17.97 5.62 8.29
C SER A 55 -17.82 4.15 7.93
N LEU A 56 -16.66 3.77 7.38
CA LEU A 56 -16.27 2.39 7.16
C LEU A 56 -14.92 2.14 7.85
N PRO A 57 -14.90 1.46 9.02
CA PRO A 57 -13.66 1.13 9.69
C PRO A 57 -12.82 0.22 8.80
N MET A 58 -11.55 0.53 8.59
CA MET A 58 -10.66 -0.28 7.75
C MET A 58 -9.32 -0.53 8.41
N LYS A 59 -8.76 -1.72 8.22
CA LYS A 59 -7.36 -2.00 8.54
C LYS A 59 -6.46 -1.39 7.46
N LEU A 60 -5.30 -0.87 7.85
CA LEU A 60 -4.31 -0.39 6.91
C LEU A 60 -3.18 -1.42 6.77
N HIS A 61 -2.78 -1.72 5.54
CA HIS A 61 -1.70 -2.66 5.26
C HIS A 61 -0.77 -2.09 4.19
N PHE A 62 0.54 -2.11 4.43
CA PHE A 62 1.56 -1.63 3.51
C PHE A 62 2.35 -2.78 2.93
N ALA A 63 2.62 -2.73 1.63
CA ALA A 63 3.45 -3.69 0.93
C ALA A 63 4.33 -3.00 -0.12
N VAL A 64 5.51 -3.54 -0.38
CA VAL A 64 6.40 -3.07 -1.45
C VAL A 64 6.17 -3.91 -2.70
N SER A 65 6.03 -3.26 -3.87
CA SER A 65 5.91 -3.97 -5.13
C SER A 65 7.12 -4.89 -5.39
N ARG A 66 6.86 -6.07 -5.93
CA ARG A 66 7.91 -7.04 -6.31
C ARG A 66 8.35 -6.92 -7.77
N THR A 67 7.65 -6.11 -8.55
CA THR A 67 7.96 -5.82 -9.94
C THR A 67 7.79 -4.32 -10.18
N PRO A 68 8.46 -3.76 -11.21
CA PRO A 68 8.10 -2.45 -11.72
C PRO A 68 6.59 -2.39 -11.87
N LEU A 69 5.99 -1.34 -11.32
CA LEU A 69 4.58 -1.09 -11.56
C LEU A 69 4.51 -0.56 -13.00
N THR A 70 4.32 -1.46 -13.96
CA THR A 70 3.94 -1.08 -15.31
C THR A 70 2.63 -0.31 -15.16
N GLY A 71 2.67 0.98 -15.48
CA GLY A 71 1.49 1.83 -15.48
C GLY A 71 0.38 1.15 -16.29
N VAL A 72 -0.77 0.96 -15.67
CA VAL A 72 -2.01 1.05 -16.45
C VAL A 72 -2.05 2.52 -16.88
N ASN A 73 -2.07 2.74 -18.20
CA ASN A 73 -2.02 4.06 -18.87
C ASN A 73 -2.77 5.17 -18.13
#